data_AF-A0A2E4RC21-F1
#
_entry.id   AF-A0A2E4RC21-F1
#
_cell.length_a   1.000
_cell.length_b   1.000
_cell.length_c   1.000
_cell.angle_alpha   90.00
_cell.angle_beta   90.00
_cell.angle_gamma   90.00
#
_symmetry.space_group_name_H-M   'P 1'
#
loop_
_entity.id
_entity.type
_entity.pdbx_description
1 polymer ?
#
loop_
_entity_poly.entity_id
_entity_poly.type
_entity_poly.pdbx_seq_one_letter_code
_entity_poly.pdbx_strand_id
1 'polypeptide(L)'
;MLKILGLFFLILLSGSILNHSIIQNRTIKIPSIITFIVFVFLSLPLIEKYNNLNIAINLLLLTLIYTQIISFHESTSPKKKILKSGFFLGLMSLINTDFFLFFLLIFFTLIYYNQISWRHLSVLLIGVIYPWLIYYSLHFINFNLQLDIYNNHSLKEENIYHFQDNFIHLFVTLIILTLSLKELSINFYKKSEQAKKAFNVLFVLAFLILFHLMLFQSLTILYFLIVPFTIIVSNYLIYIKSKKIQTFLLGLLLISFMFKFL
;
A
#
# COMPACT_ATOMS: atom_id res chain seq x y z
N MET A 1 -20.16 7.78 -13.40
CA MET A 1 -19.93 6.34 -13.71
C MET A 1 -18.50 6.01 -14.14
N LEU A 2 -17.92 6.67 -15.15
CA LEU A 2 -16.59 6.31 -15.69
C LEU A 2 -15.44 6.42 -14.64
N LYS A 3 -15.49 7.43 -13.78
CA LYS A 3 -14.55 7.58 -12.64
C LYS A 3 -14.67 6.47 -11.59
N ILE A 4 -15.90 6.03 -11.27
CA ILE A 4 -16.16 4.94 -10.31
C ILE A 4 -15.66 3.61 -10.87
N LEU A 5 -15.93 3.35 -12.16
CA LEU A 5 -15.39 2.19 -12.87
C LEU A 5 -13.86 2.20 -12.88
N GLY A 6 -13.25 3.36 -13.14
CA GLY A 6 -11.80 3.53 -13.07
C GLY A 6 -11.24 3.25 -11.68
N LEU A 7 -11.88 3.76 -10.62
CA LEU A 7 -11.47 3.53 -9.23
C LEU A 7 -11.57 2.04 -8.87
N PHE A 8 -12.69 1.40 -9.18
CA PHE A 8 -12.87 -0.04 -8.95
C PHE A 8 -11.83 -0.87 -9.70
N PHE A 9 -11.56 -0.52 -10.97
CA PHE A 9 -10.51 -1.16 -11.75
C PHE A 9 -9.11 -1.01 -11.12
N LEU A 10 -8.77 0.19 -10.63
CA LEU A 10 -7.49 0.45 -9.94
C LEU A 10 -7.36 -0.37 -8.65
N ILE A 11 -8.46 -0.53 -7.90
CA ILE A 11 -8.50 -1.39 -6.70
C ILE A 11 -8.24 -2.85 -7.06
N LEU A 12 -8.94 -3.39 -8.08
CA LEU A 12 -8.73 -4.76 -8.53
C LEU A 12 -7.30 -4.97 -9.01
N LEU A 13 -6.77 -4.01 -9.77
CA LEU A 13 -5.42 -4.06 -10.30
C LEU A 13 -4.39 -4.05 -9.15
N SER A 14 -4.51 -3.12 -8.20
CA SER A 14 -3.61 -3.06 -7.04
C SER A 14 -3.68 -4.31 -6.16
N GLY A 15 -4.87 -4.87 -5.92
CA GLY A 15 -5.04 -6.13 -5.21
C GLY A 15 -4.40 -7.32 -5.93
N SER A 16 -4.53 -7.40 -7.26
CA SER A 16 -3.94 -8.48 -8.06
C SER A 16 -2.42 -8.43 -8.09
N ILE A 17 -1.83 -7.24 -8.26
CA ILE A 17 -0.40 -6.99 -8.15
C ILE A 17 0.12 -7.42 -6.78
N LEU A 18 -0.57 -7.00 -5.71
CA LEU A 18 -0.20 -7.33 -4.35
C LEU A 18 -0.23 -8.85 -4.13
N ASN A 19 -1.30 -9.53 -4.53
CA ASN A 19 -1.38 -10.99 -4.44
C ASN A 19 -0.23 -11.68 -5.20
N HIS A 20 0.01 -11.30 -6.45
CA HIS A 20 1.10 -11.86 -7.24
C HIS A 20 2.46 -11.68 -6.54
N SER A 21 2.72 -10.49 -5.99
CA SER A 21 3.97 -10.19 -5.29
C SER A 21 4.17 -11.01 -4.01
N ILE A 22 3.09 -11.29 -3.28
CA ILE A 22 3.12 -12.09 -2.05
C ILE A 22 3.50 -13.53 -2.39
N ILE A 23 2.90 -14.08 -3.44
CA ILE A 23 3.13 -15.45 -3.92
C ILE A 23 4.56 -15.58 -4.46
N GLN A 24 4.98 -14.67 -5.34
CA GLN A 24 6.30 -14.70 -5.97
C GLN A 24 7.42 -14.62 -4.91
N ASN A 25 7.32 -13.66 -3.99
CA ASN A 25 8.33 -13.47 -2.94
C ASN A 25 8.14 -14.39 -1.72
N ARG A 26 7.21 -15.36 -1.78
CA ARG A 26 6.90 -16.33 -0.71
C ARG A 26 6.74 -15.70 0.68
N THR A 27 6.17 -14.49 0.73
CA THR A 27 5.93 -13.77 2.00
C THR A 27 4.91 -14.52 2.86
N ILE A 28 3.90 -15.10 2.20
CA ILE A 28 3.02 -16.13 2.73
C ILE A 28 3.33 -17.42 1.95
N LYS A 29 3.61 -18.53 2.65
CA LYS A 29 4.10 -19.75 1.99
C LYS A 29 3.04 -20.43 1.13
N ILE A 30 1.77 -20.32 1.51
CA ILE A 30 0.66 -20.98 0.83
C ILE A 30 0.09 -19.99 -0.20
N PRO A 31 0.18 -20.28 -1.51
CA PRO A 31 -0.43 -19.42 -2.53
C PRO A 31 -1.95 -19.47 -2.39
N SER A 32 -2.59 -18.30 -2.36
CA SER A 32 -4.05 -18.22 -2.28
C SER A 32 -4.56 -16.89 -2.86
N ILE A 33 -5.81 -16.88 -3.30
CA ILE A 33 -6.50 -15.66 -3.76
C ILE A 33 -7.04 -14.80 -2.61
N ILE A 34 -6.92 -15.27 -1.36
CA ILE A 34 -7.49 -14.61 -0.18
C ILE A 34 -6.89 -13.21 0.01
N THR A 35 -5.61 -13.04 -0.31
CA THR A 35 -4.91 -11.73 -0.34
C THR A 35 -5.60 -10.72 -1.23
N PHE A 36 -5.97 -11.12 -2.44
CA PHE A 36 -6.73 -10.28 -3.37
C PHE A 36 -8.11 -9.92 -2.79
N ILE A 37 -8.84 -10.90 -2.27
CA ILE A 37 -10.18 -10.69 -1.70
C ILE A 37 -10.15 -9.73 -0.51
N VAL A 38 -9.22 -9.96 0.42
CA VAL A 38 -9.03 -9.09 1.60
C VAL A 38 -8.67 -7.68 1.19
N PHE A 39 -7.79 -7.51 0.19
CA PHE A 39 -7.43 -6.19 -0.31
C PHE A 39 -8.66 -5.43 -0.81
N VAL A 40 -9.47 -6.08 -1.65
CA VAL A 40 -10.69 -5.49 -2.21
C VAL A 40 -11.64 -5.10 -1.08
N PHE A 41 -11.89 -5.97 -0.11
CA PHE A 41 -12.81 -5.68 1.00
C PHE A 41 -12.34 -4.54 1.89
N LEU A 42 -11.04 -4.45 2.21
CA LEU A 42 -10.47 -3.34 2.97
C LEU A 42 -10.51 -2.01 2.20
N SER A 43 -10.55 -2.06 0.87
CA SER A 43 -10.59 -0.88 0.01
C SER A 43 -12.00 -0.39 -0.36
N LEU A 44 -13.07 -1.12 0.01
CA LEU A 44 -14.44 -0.73 -0.30
C LEU A 44 -14.81 0.71 0.12
N PRO A 45 -14.40 1.20 1.32
CA PRO A 45 -14.66 2.58 1.72
C PRO A 45 -14.09 3.65 0.76
N LEU A 46 -13.10 3.32 -0.07
CA LEU A 46 -12.53 4.25 -1.05
C LEU A 46 -13.47 4.53 -2.22
N ILE A 47 -14.36 3.59 -2.56
CA ILE A 47 -15.20 3.65 -3.77
C ILE A 47 -16.26 4.76 -3.67
N GLU A 48 -16.66 5.12 -2.45
CA GLU A 48 -17.83 5.97 -2.20
C GLU A 48 -17.62 7.45 -2.54
N LYS A 49 -16.37 7.95 -2.59
CA LYS A 49 -16.09 9.36 -2.88
C LYS A 49 -15.45 9.58 -4.25
N TYR A 50 -16.03 10.52 -4.99
CA TYR A 50 -15.63 10.93 -6.33
C TYR A 50 -14.20 11.49 -6.44
N ASN A 51 -13.60 11.98 -5.34
CA ASN A 51 -12.24 12.56 -5.32
C ASN A 51 -11.13 11.55 -4.97
N ASN A 52 -11.46 10.28 -4.73
CA ASN A 52 -10.50 9.27 -4.26
C ASN A 52 -9.66 8.63 -5.37
N LEU A 53 -9.79 9.07 -6.63
CA LEU A 53 -9.01 8.53 -7.75
C LEU A 53 -7.51 8.73 -7.53
N ASN A 54 -7.10 9.89 -7.00
CA ASN A 54 -5.70 10.16 -6.66
C ASN A 54 -5.20 9.21 -5.55
N ILE A 55 -6.03 8.91 -4.55
CA ILE A 55 -5.70 7.95 -3.49
C ILE A 55 -5.53 6.55 -4.09
N ALA A 56 -6.44 6.12 -4.98
CA ALA A 56 -6.35 4.81 -5.64
C ALA A 56 -5.11 4.68 -6.55
N ILE A 57 -4.75 5.72 -7.30
CA ILE A 57 -3.50 5.74 -8.09
C ILE A 57 -2.29 5.62 -7.17
N ASN A 58 -2.23 6.42 -6.11
CA ASN A 58 -1.12 6.36 -5.18
C ASN A 58 -1.05 5.02 -4.44
N LEU A 59 -2.19 4.40 -4.12
CA LEU A 59 -2.24 3.07 -3.50
C LEU A 59 -1.65 2.02 -4.46
N LEU A 60 -1.97 2.11 -5.76
CA LEU A 60 -1.36 1.28 -6.80
C LEU A 60 0.15 1.53 -6.92
N LEU A 61 0.60 2.79 -6.89
CA LEU A 61 2.03 3.11 -6.93
C LEU A 61 2.75 2.57 -5.69
N LEU A 62 2.14 2.67 -4.51
CA LEU A 62 2.69 2.11 -3.28
C LEU A 62 2.78 0.58 -3.33
N THR A 63 1.76 -0.12 -3.83
CA THR A 63 1.83 -1.59 -3.99
C THR A 63 2.94 -1.96 -4.96
N LEU A 64 3.09 -1.25 -6.07
CA LEU A 64 4.19 -1.43 -7.01
C LEU A 64 5.57 -1.19 -6.36
N ILE A 65 5.74 -0.12 -5.59
CA ILE A 65 6.97 0.13 -4.82
C ILE A 65 7.27 -1.06 -3.91
N TYR A 66 6.29 -1.51 -3.12
CA TYR A 66 6.44 -2.65 -2.22
C TYR A 66 6.84 -3.93 -2.98
N THR A 67 6.24 -4.21 -4.14
CA THR A 67 6.60 -5.37 -4.98
C THR A 67 8.07 -5.37 -5.38
N GLN A 68 8.60 -4.21 -5.77
CA GLN A 68 9.99 -4.09 -6.21
C GLN A 68 10.92 -4.28 -5.02
N ILE A 69 10.64 -3.61 -3.91
CA ILE A 69 11.46 -3.59 -2.71
C ILE A 69 11.66 -4.98 -2.10
N ILE A 70 10.59 -5.76 -1.89
CA ILE A 70 10.73 -7.10 -1.28
C ILE A 70 11.63 -7.98 -2.15
N SER A 71 11.54 -7.80 -3.46
CA SER A 71 12.25 -8.64 -4.42
C SER A 71 13.74 -8.25 -4.60
N PHE A 72 14.26 -7.27 -3.85
CA PHE A 72 15.69 -6.90 -3.88
C PHE A 72 16.62 -8.05 -3.51
N HIS A 73 16.14 -8.99 -2.68
CA HIS A 73 16.93 -10.16 -2.27
C HIS A 73 17.28 -11.13 -3.43
N GLU A 74 16.52 -11.13 -4.53
CA GLU A 74 16.68 -12.12 -5.61
C GLU A 74 17.86 -11.82 -6.57
N SER A 75 18.60 -10.72 -6.35
CA SER A 75 19.97 -10.43 -6.83
C SER A 75 20.30 -10.46 -8.35
N THR A 76 19.47 -10.99 -9.24
CA THR A 76 19.83 -11.10 -10.67
C THR A 76 19.92 -9.76 -11.39
N SER A 77 19.18 -8.73 -10.93
CA SER A 77 19.26 -7.36 -11.46
C SER A 77 18.74 -6.30 -10.47
N PRO A 78 19.43 -6.07 -9.34
CA PRO A 78 18.96 -5.15 -8.29
C PRO A 78 18.76 -3.74 -8.84
N LYS A 79 19.66 -3.25 -9.72
CA LYS A 79 19.56 -1.93 -10.35
C LYS A 79 18.23 -1.67 -11.05
N LYS A 80 17.69 -2.65 -11.78
CA LYS A 80 16.41 -2.49 -12.50
C LYS A 80 15.24 -2.34 -11.52
N LYS A 81 15.23 -3.13 -10.46
CA LYS A 81 14.21 -3.08 -9.40
C LYS A 81 14.29 -1.77 -8.62
N ILE A 82 15.51 -1.31 -8.31
CA ILE A 82 15.78 -0.04 -7.63
C ILE A 82 15.29 1.14 -8.49
N LEU A 83 15.66 1.18 -9.78
CA LEU A 83 15.21 2.21 -10.70
C LEU A 83 13.69 2.26 -10.80
N LYS A 84 13.02 1.10 -10.91
CA LYS A 84 11.55 1.02 -10.92
C LYS A 84 10.93 1.55 -9.62
N SER A 85 11.49 1.19 -8.46
CA SER A 85 10.99 1.69 -7.17
C SER A 85 11.14 3.21 -7.06
N GLY A 86 12.28 3.77 -7.53
CA GLY A 86 12.48 5.22 -7.60
C GLY A 86 11.52 5.89 -8.57
N PHE A 87 11.30 5.30 -9.74
CA PHE A 87 10.36 5.81 -10.74
C PHE A 87 8.92 5.87 -10.22
N PHE A 88 8.43 4.81 -9.56
CA PHE A 88 7.10 4.83 -8.96
C PHE A 88 7.00 5.83 -7.80
N LEU A 89 8.05 5.99 -7.00
CA LEU A 89 8.11 7.01 -5.96
C LEU A 89 8.07 8.43 -6.56
N GLY A 90 8.80 8.66 -7.65
CA GLY A 90 8.78 9.94 -8.38
C GLY A 90 7.36 10.27 -8.89
N LEU A 91 6.68 9.30 -9.51
CA LEU A 91 5.28 9.46 -9.93
C LEU A 91 4.35 9.74 -8.74
N MET A 92 4.53 9.03 -7.62
CA MET A 92 3.74 9.22 -6.41
C MET A 92 3.95 10.63 -5.82
N SER A 93 5.19 11.11 -5.83
CA SER A 93 5.55 12.45 -5.36
C SER A 93 5.06 13.60 -6.24
N LEU A 94 4.80 13.35 -7.53
CA LEU A 94 4.16 14.34 -8.42
C LEU A 94 2.69 14.56 -8.06
N ILE A 95 2.01 13.53 -7.52
CA ILE A 95 0.61 13.63 -7.10
C ILE A 95 0.52 14.30 -5.73
N ASN A 96 1.42 13.96 -4.81
CA ASN A 96 1.56 14.65 -3.52
C ASN A 96 3.03 14.64 -3.08
N THR A 97 3.60 15.83 -2.90
CA THR A 97 5.01 16.01 -2.53
C THR A 97 5.36 15.39 -1.18
N ASP A 98 4.41 15.28 -0.25
CA ASP A 98 4.62 14.71 1.09
C ASP A 98 5.01 13.23 1.02
N PHE A 99 4.63 12.52 -0.07
CA PHE A 99 5.01 11.13 -0.31
C PHE A 99 6.49 10.90 -0.61
N PHE A 100 7.29 11.97 -0.76
CA PHE A 100 8.74 11.84 -0.82
C PHE A 100 9.31 11.16 0.45
N LEU A 101 8.59 11.20 1.58
CA LEU A 101 8.93 10.47 2.81
C LEU A 101 9.14 8.96 2.56
N PHE A 102 8.44 8.35 1.61
CA PHE A 102 8.62 6.93 1.25
C PHE A 102 9.98 6.64 0.60
N PHE A 103 10.80 7.65 0.28
CA PHE A 103 12.21 7.46 -0.03
C PHE A 103 12.95 6.72 1.10
N LEU A 104 12.61 7.04 2.36
CA LEU A 104 13.19 6.39 3.54
C LEU A 104 12.90 4.89 3.57
N LEU A 105 11.74 4.45 3.05
CA LEU A 105 11.40 3.03 2.93
C LEU A 105 12.36 2.32 1.97
N ILE A 106 12.55 2.88 0.77
CA ILE A 106 13.46 2.30 -0.23
C ILE A 106 14.90 2.30 0.30
N PHE A 107 15.32 3.39 0.95
CA PHE A 107 16.65 3.49 1.55
C PHE A 107 16.87 2.45 2.67
N PHE A 108 15.93 2.32 3.60
CA PHE A 108 15.97 1.32 4.66
C PHE A 108 16.08 -0.10 4.08
N THR A 109 15.31 -0.40 3.04
CA THR A 109 15.32 -1.74 2.44
C THR A 109 16.62 -2.07 1.69
N LEU A 110 17.26 -1.07 1.07
CA LEU A 110 18.60 -1.24 0.50
C LEU A 110 19.62 -1.62 1.57
N ILE A 111 19.58 -0.98 2.73
CA ILE A 111 20.44 -1.33 3.88
C ILE A 111 20.10 -2.74 4.37
N TYR A 112 18.82 -3.01 4.60
CA TYR A 112 18.35 -4.26 5.18
C TYR A 112 18.66 -5.51 4.34
N TYR A 113 18.68 -5.38 3.00
CA TYR A 113 19.07 -6.44 2.08
C TYR A 113 20.57 -6.41 1.70
N ASN A 114 21.40 -5.59 2.37
CA ASN A 114 22.82 -5.40 2.05
C ASN A 114 23.08 -5.04 0.56
N GLN A 115 22.16 -4.29 -0.03
CA GLN A 115 22.24 -3.78 -1.41
C GLN A 115 22.67 -2.31 -1.43
N ILE A 116 23.10 -1.73 -0.32
CA ILE A 116 23.55 -0.34 -0.30
C ILE A 116 24.90 -0.21 -1.02
N SER A 117 24.93 0.61 -2.07
CA SER A 117 26.15 1.03 -2.76
C SER A 117 25.91 2.40 -3.36
N TRP A 118 26.96 3.21 -3.52
CA TRP A 118 26.84 4.53 -4.16
C TRP A 118 26.18 4.44 -5.54
N ARG A 119 26.51 3.41 -6.32
CA ARG A 119 25.89 3.15 -7.62
C ARG A 119 24.38 2.91 -7.51
N HIS A 120 23.93 2.15 -6.50
CA HIS A 120 22.51 1.89 -6.26
C HIS A 120 21.76 3.13 -5.78
N LEU A 121 22.39 3.97 -4.96
CA LEU A 121 21.83 5.25 -4.54
C LEU A 121 21.67 6.22 -5.73
N SER A 122 22.68 6.31 -6.61
CA SER A 122 22.57 7.11 -7.84
C SER A 122 21.42 6.62 -8.73
N VAL A 123 21.29 5.30 -8.90
CA VAL A 123 20.18 4.71 -9.69
C VAL A 123 18.81 5.02 -9.07
N LEU A 124 18.71 4.98 -7.75
CA LEU A 124 17.49 5.36 -7.04
C LEU A 124 17.12 6.83 -7.28
N LEU A 125 18.09 7.74 -7.11
CA LEU A 125 17.90 9.18 -7.34
C LEU A 125 17.50 9.48 -8.79
N ILE A 126 18.16 8.85 -9.77
CA ILE A 126 17.78 8.95 -11.19
C ILE A 126 16.33 8.50 -11.38
N GLY A 127 15.94 7.38 -10.78
CA GLY A 127 14.56 6.89 -10.84
C GLY A 127 13.55 7.90 -10.32
N VAL A 128 13.83 8.54 -9.18
CA VAL A 128 12.93 9.54 -8.57
C VAL A 128 12.87 10.84 -9.38
N ILE A 129 14.00 11.32 -9.87
CA ILE A 129 14.11 12.58 -10.61
C ILE A 129 13.47 12.46 -12.01
N TYR A 130 13.50 11.28 -12.62
CA TYR A 130 13.07 11.09 -14.00
C TYR A 130 11.60 11.49 -14.27
N PRO A 131 10.59 11.07 -13.47
CA PRO A 131 9.22 11.59 -13.60
C PRO A 131 9.12 13.11 -13.48
N TRP A 132 9.86 13.72 -12.55
CA TRP A 132 9.88 15.16 -12.34
C TRP A 132 10.43 15.92 -13.54
N LEU A 133 11.53 15.44 -14.14
CA LEU A 133 12.09 16.03 -15.36
C LEU A 133 11.08 16.00 -16.51
N ILE A 134 10.38 14.88 -16.70
CA ILE A 134 9.35 14.77 -17.73
C ILE A 134 8.23 15.79 -17.46
N TYR A 135 7.73 15.86 -16.22
CA TYR A 135 6.68 16.80 -15.87
C TYR A 135 7.08 18.26 -16.16
N TYR A 136 8.25 18.69 -15.70
CA TYR A 136 8.73 20.05 -15.95
C TYR A 136 9.02 20.32 -17.43
N SER A 137 9.51 19.34 -18.19
CA SER A 137 9.70 19.51 -19.63
C SER A 137 8.38 19.71 -20.39
N LEU A 138 7.32 19.02 -19.99
CA LEU A 138 5.99 19.17 -20.59
C LEU A 138 5.40 20.54 -20.24
N HIS A 139 5.56 20.97 -18.99
CA HIS A 139 5.14 22.29 -18.55
C HIS A 139 5.88 23.41 -19.31
N PHE A 140 7.18 23.25 -19.58
CA PHE A 140 7.97 24.22 -20.35
C PHE A 140 7.47 24.38 -21.80
N ILE A 141 6.89 23.35 -22.39
CA ILE A 141 6.34 23.37 -23.77
C ILE A 141 4.88 23.92 -23.77
N ASN A 142 4.46 24.61 -22.70
CA ASN A 142 3.09 25.10 -22.49
C ASN A 142 2.02 24.01 -22.57
N PHE A 143 2.39 22.75 -22.33
CA PHE A 143 1.41 21.70 -22.11
C PHE A 143 0.85 21.89 -20.70
N ASN A 144 -0.34 22.46 -20.59
CA ASN A 144 -1.03 22.67 -19.32
C ASN A 144 -1.46 21.31 -18.72
N LEU A 145 -0.51 20.59 -18.14
CA LEU A 145 -0.78 19.60 -17.11
C LEU A 145 -1.14 20.37 -15.84
N GLN A 146 -2.42 20.69 -15.70
CA GLN A 146 -3.03 20.97 -14.40
C GLN A 146 -3.02 19.67 -13.58
N LEU A 147 -1.83 19.27 -13.14
CA LEU A 147 -1.71 18.52 -11.91
C LEU A 147 -2.05 19.56 -10.85
N ASP A 148 -3.25 19.45 -10.29
CA ASP A 148 -3.56 20.13 -9.04
C ASP A 148 -2.57 19.57 -8.01
N ILE A 149 -1.39 20.20 -7.92
CA ILE A 149 -0.45 20.07 -6.82
C ILE A 149 -1.21 20.69 -5.65
N TYR A 150 -2.13 19.91 -5.07
CA TYR A 150 -3.22 20.43 -4.27
C TYR A 150 -2.66 21.11 -3.03
N ASN A 151 -3.06 22.37 -2.86
CA ASN A 151 -3.12 23.04 -1.57
C ASN A 151 -3.81 22.11 -0.55
N ASN A 152 -3.03 21.59 0.40
CA ASN A 152 -3.39 20.65 1.48
C ASN A 152 -4.49 21.16 2.45
N HIS A 153 -5.14 22.29 2.19
CA HIS A 153 -6.00 22.97 3.15
C HIS A 153 -7.48 22.56 3.09
N SER A 154 -8.03 22.17 1.93
CA SER A 154 -9.47 21.82 1.81
C SER A 154 -9.81 20.39 2.24
N LEU A 155 -8.83 19.51 2.41
CA LEU A 155 -9.05 18.10 2.78
C LEU A 155 -9.24 17.84 4.29
N LYS A 156 -8.99 18.84 5.16
CA LYS A 156 -8.99 18.62 6.61
C LYS A 156 -10.39 18.40 7.20
N GLU A 157 -11.39 19.14 6.73
CA GLU A 157 -12.75 19.10 7.29
C GLU A 157 -13.56 17.89 6.78
N GLU A 158 -13.38 17.48 5.52
CA GLU A 158 -14.09 16.34 4.94
C GLU A 158 -13.70 14.98 5.57
N ASN A 159 -12.50 14.87 6.16
CA ASN A 159 -11.99 13.60 6.65
C ASN A 159 -12.56 13.16 8.00
N ILE A 160 -13.05 14.08 8.84
CA ILE A 160 -13.57 13.73 10.18
C ILE A 160 -14.92 13.00 10.07
N TYR A 161 -15.80 13.47 9.18
CA TYR A 161 -17.11 12.86 8.94
C TYR A 161 -17.00 11.43 8.37
N HIS A 162 -15.91 11.09 7.70
CA HIS A 162 -15.70 9.77 7.10
C HIS A 162 -15.50 8.62 8.07
N PHE A 163 -14.78 8.86 9.16
CA PHE A 163 -14.56 7.83 10.17
C PHE A 163 -15.87 7.48 10.88
N GLN A 164 -16.79 8.45 10.97
CA GLN A 164 -18.10 8.27 11.58
C GLN A 164 -19.01 7.40 10.71
N ASP A 165 -19.07 7.65 9.41
CA ASP A 165 -19.94 6.89 8.49
C ASP A 165 -19.53 5.41 8.33
N ASN A 166 -18.24 5.12 8.42
CA ASN A 166 -17.69 3.78 8.21
C ASN A 166 -17.27 3.09 9.53
N PHE A 167 -17.80 3.56 10.67
CA PHE A 167 -17.37 3.13 12.00
C PHE A 167 -17.45 1.62 12.21
N ILE A 168 -18.54 0.96 11.79
CA ILE A 168 -18.73 -0.49 11.95
C ILE A 168 -17.65 -1.26 11.17
N HIS A 169 -17.40 -0.87 9.92
CA HIS A 169 -16.36 -1.47 9.10
C HIS A 169 -14.96 -1.28 9.72
N LEU A 170 -14.66 -0.08 10.19
CA LEU A 170 -13.39 0.22 10.88
C LEU A 170 -13.24 -0.58 12.18
N PHE A 171 -14.29 -0.71 12.97
CA PHE A 171 -14.28 -1.48 14.21
C PHE A 171 -14.03 -2.97 13.94
N VAL A 172 -14.75 -3.54 12.96
CA VAL A 172 -14.57 -4.92 12.53
C VAL A 172 -13.16 -5.18 11.99
N THR A 173 -12.65 -4.29 11.14
CA THR A 173 -11.29 -4.41 10.59
C THR A 173 -10.24 -4.36 11.70
N LEU A 174 -10.40 -3.50 12.71
CA LEU A 174 -9.53 -3.44 13.89
C LEU A 174 -9.56 -4.74 14.71
N ILE A 175 -10.72 -5.35 14.93
CA ILE A 175 -10.82 -6.64 15.63
C ILE A 175 -10.05 -7.72 14.87
N ILE A 176 -10.28 -7.84 13.56
CA ILE A 176 -9.60 -8.85 12.74
C ILE A 176 -8.08 -8.58 12.69
N LEU A 177 -7.70 -7.30 12.64
CA LEU A 177 -6.30 -6.89 12.66
C LEU A 177 -5.61 -7.25 13.99
N THR A 178 -6.25 -7.01 15.13
CA THR A 178 -5.67 -7.35 16.44
C THR A 178 -5.50 -8.86 16.60
N LEU A 179 -6.49 -9.66 16.17
CA LEU A 179 -6.38 -11.12 16.15
C LEU A 179 -5.24 -11.60 15.24
N SER A 180 -5.15 -11.03 14.04
CA SER A 180 -4.12 -11.41 13.06
C SER A 180 -2.71 -11.01 13.49
N LEU A 181 -2.54 -9.84 14.10
CA LEU A 181 -1.27 -9.43 14.72
C LEU A 181 -0.86 -10.34 15.87
N LYS A 182 -1.81 -10.72 16.74
CA LYS A 182 -1.54 -11.65 17.85
C LYS A 182 -1.10 -13.02 17.34
N GLU A 183 -1.75 -13.56 16.31
CA GLU A 183 -1.31 -14.83 15.72
C GLU A 183 0.06 -14.70 15.06
N LEU A 184 0.28 -13.59 14.33
CA LEU A 184 1.54 -13.34 13.64
C LEU A 184 2.70 -13.23 14.62
N SER A 185 2.54 -12.56 15.77
CA SER A 185 3.59 -12.42 16.77
C SER A 185 3.98 -13.78 17.38
N ILE A 186 2.99 -14.62 17.72
CA ILE A 186 3.21 -15.96 18.27
C ILE A 186 3.94 -16.87 17.26
N ASN A 187 3.58 -16.77 15.98
CA ASN A 187 4.11 -17.65 14.93
C ASN A 187 5.26 -17.02 14.11
N PHE A 188 5.74 -15.84 14.47
CA PHE A 188 6.76 -15.12 13.70
C PHE A 188 8.06 -15.92 13.58
N TYR A 189 8.48 -16.58 14.67
CA TYR A 189 9.72 -17.35 14.70
C TYR A 189 9.71 -18.55 13.74
N LYS A 190 8.53 -19.13 13.46
CA LYS A 190 8.33 -20.30 12.58
C LYS A 190 8.36 -19.93 11.09
N LYS A 191 8.34 -18.64 10.74
CA LYS A 191 8.40 -18.17 9.35
C LYS A 191 9.79 -18.37 8.75
N SER A 192 9.86 -18.52 7.43
CA SER A 192 11.15 -18.54 6.72
C SER A 192 11.86 -17.19 6.84
N GLU A 193 13.18 -17.19 6.74
CA GLU A 193 13.97 -15.94 6.80
C GLU A 193 13.54 -14.91 5.75
N GLN A 194 13.23 -15.36 4.53
CA GLN A 194 12.68 -14.52 3.46
C GLN A 194 11.35 -13.86 3.88
N ALA A 195 10.43 -14.63 4.47
CA ALA A 195 9.15 -14.10 4.94
C ALA A 195 9.33 -13.12 6.10
N LYS A 196 10.21 -13.43 7.07
CA LYS A 196 10.55 -12.51 8.17
C LYS A 196 11.07 -11.17 7.64
N LYS A 197 11.98 -11.22 6.65
CA LYS A 197 12.51 -10.02 6.00
C LYS A 197 11.39 -9.18 5.35
N ALA A 198 10.47 -9.82 4.62
CA ALA A 198 9.34 -9.11 4.02
C ALA A 198 8.39 -8.50 5.07
N PHE A 199 8.09 -9.21 6.16
CA PHE A 199 7.28 -8.66 7.26
C PHE A 199 7.98 -7.50 7.98
N ASN A 200 9.30 -7.53 8.14
CA ASN A 200 10.04 -6.40 8.72
C ASN A 200 9.96 -5.15 7.83
N VAL A 201 10.10 -5.30 6.52
CA VAL A 201 9.88 -4.19 5.56
C VAL A 201 8.44 -3.66 5.65
N LEU A 202 7.47 -4.56 5.77
CA LEU A 202 6.06 -4.20 5.93
C LEU A 202 5.80 -3.40 7.21
N PHE A 203 6.41 -3.79 8.34
CA PHE A 203 6.29 -3.03 9.59
C PHE A 203 6.91 -1.64 9.49
N VAL A 204 8.04 -1.50 8.79
CA VAL A 204 8.63 -0.19 8.52
C VAL A 204 7.73 0.66 7.62
N LEU A 205 7.09 0.06 6.62
CA LEU A 205 6.08 0.74 5.80
C LEU A 205 4.91 1.24 6.64
N ALA A 206 4.37 0.39 7.53
CA ALA A 206 3.27 0.79 8.42
C ALA A 206 3.70 1.91 9.39
N PHE A 207 4.91 1.83 9.93
CA PHE A 207 5.49 2.87 10.79
C PHE A 207 5.64 4.20 10.04
N LEU A 208 6.16 4.19 8.81
CA LEU A 208 6.33 5.41 8.01
C LEU A 208 4.99 6.06 7.66
N ILE A 209 3.93 5.28 7.42
CA ILE A 209 2.57 5.81 7.21
C ILE A 209 2.06 6.52 8.47
N LEU A 210 2.22 5.90 9.65
CA LEU A 210 1.82 6.50 10.92
C LEU A 210 2.67 7.74 11.25
N PHE A 211 3.96 7.70 10.96
CA PHE A 211 4.87 8.83 11.14
C PHE A 211 4.50 10.01 10.22
N HIS A 212 4.17 9.73 8.95
CA HIS A 212 3.63 10.74 8.03
C HIS A 212 2.34 11.37 8.57
N LEU A 213 1.44 10.57 9.14
CA LEU A 213 0.21 11.10 9.76
C LEU A 213 0.52 12.08 10.90
N MET A 214 1.50 11.77 11.76
CA MET A 214 1.90 12.66 12.85
C MET A 214 2.51 13.97 12.34
N LEU A 215 3.31 13.92 11.27
CA LEU A 215 3.98 15.10 10.70
C LEU A 215 3.02 16.04 9.96
N PHE A 216 2.20 15.49 9.06
CA PHE A 216 1.39 16.28 8.13
C PHE A 216 -0.09 16.37 8.52
N GLN A 217 -0.51 15.62 9.55
CA GLN A 217 -1.89 15.60 10.07
C GLN A 217 -2.95 15.30 9.00
N SER A 218 -2.55 14.60 7.94
CA SER A 218 -3.44 14.21 6.85
C SER A 218 -4.02 12.83 7.11
N LEU A 219 -5.32 12.75 7.38
CA LEU A 219 -6.01 11.48 7.62
C LEU A 219 -6.10 10.60 6.36
N THR A 220 -5.98 11.19 5.15
CA THR A 220 -6.02 10.42 3.89
C THR A 220 -4.87 9.42 3.78
N ILE A 221 -3.76 9.63 4.51
CA ILE A 221 -2.65 8.68 4.52
C ILE A 221 -3.04 7.32 5.15
N LEU A 222 -4.09 7.28 5.98
CA LEU A 222 -4.53 6.04 6.63
C LEU A 222 -4.99 4.99 5.62
N TYR A 223 -5.49 5.40 4.45
CA TYR A 223 -5.85 4.47 3.38
C TYR A 223 -4.65 3.65 2.85
N PHE A 224 -3.43 4.14 2.98
CA PHE A 224 -2.24 3.37 2.60
C PHE A 224 -1.95 2.20 3.56
N LEU A 225 -2.53 2.20 4.77
CA LEU A 225 -2.47 1.04 5.69
C LEU A 225 -3.21 -0.19 5.15
N ILE A 226 -4.05 -0.04 4.11
CA ILE A 226 -4.68 -1.17 3.43
C ILE A 226 -3.63 -2.19 2.97
N VAL A 227 -2.46 -1.74 2.47
CA VAL A 227 -1.37 -2.62 2.01
C VAL A 227 -0.84 -3.52 3.13
N PRO A 228 -0.30 -2.99 4.25
CA PRO A 228 0.21 -3.82 5.34
C PRO A 228 -0.91 -4.62 6.01
N PHE A 229 -2.11 -4.05 6.17
CA PHE A 229 -3.23 -4.72 6.83
C PHE A 229 -3.71 -5.92 6.04
N THR A 230 -3.79 -5.80 4.71
CA THR A 230 -4.15 -6.92 3.82
C THR A 230 -3.20 -8.08 4.05
N ILE A 231 -1.89 -7.85 4.01
CA ILE A 231 -0.90 -8.93 4.10
C ILE A 231 -0.97 -9.62 5.48
N ILE A 232 -1.14 -8.85 6.57
CA ILE A 232 -1.26 -9.40 7.93
C ILE A 232 -2.55 -10.21 8.08
N VAL A 233 -3.70 -9.65 7.67
CA VAL A 233 -5.01 -10.31 7.77
C VAL A 233 -5.07 -11.55 6.89
N SER A 234 -4.56 -11.47 5.65
CA SER A 234 -4.51 -12.63 4.77
C SER A 234 -3.60 -13.73 5.31
N ASN A 235 -2.45 -13.37 5.89
CA ASN A 235 -1.59 -14.34 6.55
C ASN A 235 -2.36 -15.11 7.64
N TYR A 236 -3.10 -14.42 8.50
CA TYR A 236 -3.95 -15.04 9.51
C TYR A 236 -5.03 -15.95 8.90
N LEU A 237 -5.79 -15.43 7.94
CA LEU A 237 -6.89 -16.19 7.31
C LEU A 237 -6.39 -17.44 6.57
N ILE A 238 -5.21 -17.41 5.98
CA ILE A 238 -4.62 -18.54 5.25
C ILE A 238 -4.16 -19.65 6.20
N TYR A 239 -3.68 -19.30 7.40
CA TYR A 239 -3.15 -20.27 8.37
C TYR A 239 -4.17 -20.75 9.41
N ILE A 240 -5.36 -20.16 9.47
CA ILE A 240 -6.48 -20.67 10.26
C ILE A 240 -6.80 -22.12 9.87
N LYS A 241 -6.89 -23.00 10.86
CA LYS A 241 -7.24 -24.42 10.67
C LYS A 241 -8.69 -24.62 10.23
N SER A 242 -9.61 -23.82 10.78
CA SER A 242 -11.05 -23.99 10.58
C SER A 242 -11.59 -23.14 9.43
N LYS A 243 -11.94 -23.78 8.31
CA LYS A 243 -12.55 -23.12 7.14
C LYS A 243 -13.80 -22.29 7.50
N LYS A 244 -14.63 -22.76 8.44
CA LYS A 244 -15.83 -22.03 8.90
C LYS A 244 -15.50 -20.66 9.49
N ILE A 245 -14.44 -20.56 10.29
CA ILE A 245 -14.02 -19.27 10.89
C ILE A 245 -13.46 -18.36 9.79
N GLN A 246 -12.67 -18.90 8.87
CA GLN A 246 -12.14 -18.14 7.73
C GLN A 246 -13.27 -17.53 6.89
N THR A 247 -14.28 -18.32 6.50
CA THR A 247 -15.44 -17.83 5.75
C THR A 247 -16.28 -16.84 6.55
N PHE A 248 -16.45 -17.08 7.85
CA PHE A 248 -17.16 -16.18 8.75
C PHE A 248 -16.48 -14.81 8.82
N LEU A 249 -15.16 -14.76 9.03
CA LEU A 249 -14.41 -13.52 9.12
C LEU A 249 -14.40 -12.74 7.79
N LEU A 250 -14.28 -13.44 6.65
CA LEU A 250 -14.39 -12.81 5.33
C LEU A 250 -15.80 -12.25 5.08
N GLY A 251 -16.83 -13.03 5.42
CA GLY A 251 -18.23 -12.57 5.34
C GLY A 251 -18.49 -11.37 6.23
N LEU A 252 -17.95 -11.38 7.46
CA LEU A 252 -18.06 -10.30 8.42
C LEU A 252 -17.38 -9.01 7.92
N LEU A 253 -16.23 -9.09 7.24
CA LEU A 253 -15.62 -7.93 6.56
C LEU A 253 -16.54 -7.33 5.49
N LEU A 254 -17.13 -8.17 4.63
CA LEU A 254 -18.03 -7.71 3.57
C LEU A 254 -19.32 -7.10 4.15
N ILE A 255 -19.96 -7.80 5.08
CA ILE A 255 -21.22 -7.36 5.70
C ILE A 255 -21.02 -6.07 6.50
N SER A 256 -19.87 -5.92 7.18
CA SER A 256 -19.56 -4.70 7.94
C SER A 256 -19.56 -3.43 7.10
N PHE A 257 -19.21 -3.52 5.81
CA PHE A 257 -19.33 -2.41 4.87
C PHE A 257 -20.79 -2.20 4.43
N MET A 258 -21.55 -3.28 4.21
CA MET A 258 -22.96 -3.21 3.79
C MET A 258 -23.86 -2.53 4.83
N PHE A 259 -23.53 -2.62 6.13
CA PHE A 259 -24.29 -1.99 7.21
C PHE A 259 -24.49 -0.48 7.07
N LYS A 260 -23.62 0.20 6.33
CA LYS A 260 -23.79 1.63 6.05
C LYS A 260 -24.98 1.94 5.13
N PHE A 261 -25.40 0.98 4.30
CA PHE A 261 -26.48 1.15 3.34
C PHE A 261 -27.85 0.69 3.88
N LEU A 262 -27.89 0.19 5.12
CA LEU A 262 -29.09 -0.21 5.84
C LEU A 262 -29.54 0.92 6.77
#